data_AF-A0A519KGE9-F1
#
_entry.id   AF-A0A519KGE9-F1
#
_cell.length_a   1.000
_cell.length_b   1.000
_cell.length_c   1.000
_cell.angle_alpha   90.00
_cell.angle_beta   90.00
_cell.angle_gamma   90.00
#
_symmetry.space_group_name_H-M   'P 1'
#
loop_
_entity.id
_entity.type
_entity.pdbx_description
1 polymer ?
#
loop_
_entity_poly.entity_id
_entity_poly.type
_entity_poly.pdbx_seq_one_letter_code
_entity_poly.pdbx_strand_id
1 'polypeptide(L)'
;MANNSRAVLKFNGGAEQKILKLNYGVSRNTDVSGRVASDPSNALIKITVEATEDSGILESLLNGKYKPTSGEVTFNKSHEEGTLTNLKWENGYV
;
A
#
# COMPACT_ATOMS: atom_id res chain seq x y z
N MET A 1 13.29 22.19 3.13
CA MET A 1 13.09 20.78 3.54
C MET A 1 11.60 20.49 3.48
N ALA A 2 11.09 20.02 2.34
CA ALA A 2 9.68 19.71 2.17
C ALA A 2 9.51 18.19 2.05
N ASN A 3 9.58 17.49 3.19
CA ASN A 3 9.18 16.08 3.30
C ASN A 3 7.65 15.98 3.44
N ASN A 4 6.90 16.68 2.59
CA ASN A 4 5.45 16.50 2.50
C ASN A 4 5.17 15.42 1.46
N SER A 5 5.36 14.17 1.87
CA SER A 5 4.77 13.03 1.18
C SER A 5 3.25 13.18 1.28
N ARG A 6 2.61 13.78 0.27
CA ARG A 6 1.14 13.93 0.18
C ARG A 6 0.49 12.63 -0.28
N ALA A 7 0.91 11.52 0.34
CA ALA A 7 0.36 10.21 0.06
C ALA A 7 -0.77 9.93 1.05
N VAL A 8 -1.94 9.62 0.51
CA VAL A 8 -3.16 9.35 1.27
C VAL A 8 -3.57 7.91 1.04
N LEU A 9 -3.76 7.16 2.12
CA LEU A 9 -4.27 5.80 2.13
C LEU A 9 -5.77 5.83 2.40
N LYS A 10 -6.54 5.15 1.55
CA LYS A 10 -7.92 4.79 1.82
C LYS A 10 -8.00 3.27 1.98
N PHE A 11 -8.19 2.81 3.21
CA PHE A 11 -8.21 1.39 3.55
C PHE A 11 -9.65 0.89 3.72
N ASN A 12 -10.04 -0.17 2.99
CA ASN A 12 -11.39 -0.76 2.99
C ASN A 12 -12.53 0.26 2.82
N GLY A 13 -12.30 1.33 2.06
CA GLY A 13 -13.29 2.41 1.88
C GLY A 13 -13.48 3.32 3.09
N GLY A 14 -12.68 3.15 4.15
CA GLY A 14 -12.70 3.97 5.36
C GLY A 14 -12.09 5.37 5.18
N ALA A 15 -11.73 5.98 6.31
CA ALA A 15 -11.17 7.33 6.34
C ALA A 15 -9.81 7.41 5.63
N GLU A 16 -9.51 8.61 5.14
CA GLU A 16 -8.23 8.92 4.53
C GLU A 16 -7.15 9.09 5.59
N GLN A 17 -6.13 8.23 5.52
CA GLN A 17 -5.02 8.20 6.47
C GLN A 17 -3.73 8.67 5.79
N LYS A 18 -2.94 9.49 6.49
CA LYS A 18 -1.69 10.00 5.96
C LYS A 18 -0.58 8.95 6.03
N ILE A 19 0.17 8.82 4.94
CA ILE A 19 1.27 7.85 4.84
C ILE A 19 2.61 8.54 5.06
N LEU A 20 3.41 7.98 5.95
CA LEU A 20 4.77 8.43 6.22
C LEU A 20 5.77 7.76 5.27
N LYS A 21 5.60 6.46 5.03
CA LYS A 21 6.48 5.66 4.18
C LYS A 21 5.69 4.55 3.50
N LEU A 22 5.97 4.31 2.23
CA LEU A 22 5.45 3.16 1.50
C LEU A 22 6.60 2.46 0.77
N ASN A 23 6.63 1.14 0.86
CA ASN A 23 7.49 0.28 0.07
C ASN A 23 6.64 -0.85 -0.49
N TYR A 24 6.66 -1.04 -1.81
CA TYR A 24 6.04 -2.19 -2.45
C TYR A 24 7.11 -2.97 -3.20
N GLY A 25 6.96 -4.29 -3.21
CA GLY A 25 7.84 -5.19 -3.94
C GLY A 25 7.05 -6.30 -4.59
N VAL A 26 7.39 -6.61 -5.84
CA VAL A 26 6.87 -7.76 -6.55
C VAL A 26 8.07 -8.61 -6.93
N SER A 27 8.11 -9.83 -6.42
CA SER A 27 9.16 -10.78 -6.76
C SER A 27 8.77 -11.63 -7.97
N ARG A 28 9.75 -12.31 -8.55
CA ARG A 28 9.53 -13.39 -9.52
C ARG A 28 10.69 -14.37 -9.39
N ASN A 29 10.45 -15.63 -9.71
CA ASN A 29 11.50 -16.63 -9.64
C ASN A 29 12.39 -16.58 -10.89
N THR A 30 13.70 -16.73 -10.69
CA THR A 30 14.71 -16.79 -11.75
C THR A 30 15.48 -18.10 -11.67
N ASP A 31 15.85 -18.67 -12.81
CA ASP A 31 16.70 -19.86 -12.84
C ASP A 31 18.14 -19.55 -12.41
N VAL A 32 18.98 -20.58 -12.31
CA VAL A 32 20.41 -20.48 -11.93
C VAL A 32 21.25 -19.61 -12.88
N SER A 33 20.76 -19.34 -14.08
CA SER A 33 21.37 -18.48 -15.10
C SER A 33 20.78 -17.06 -15.12
N GLY A 34 19.82 -16.76 -14.23
CA GLY A 34 19.15 -15.47 -14.12
C GLY A 34 18.00 -15.27 -15.12
N ARG A 35 17.58 -16.33 -15.84
CA ARG A 35 16.44 -16.24 -16.76
C ARG A 35 15.13 -16.28 -16.00
N VAL A 36 14.14 -15.57 -16.51
CA VAL A 36 12.79 -15.54 -15.93
C VAL A 36 12.19 -16.95 -16.04
N ALA A 37 11.90 -17.54 -14.88
CA ALA A 37 11.37 -18.90 -14.79
C ALA A 37 9.90 -18.94 -14.37
N SER A 38 9.32 -17.80 -13.97
CA SER A 38 7.95 -17.73 -13.47
C SER A 38 7.34 -16.36 -13.65
N ASP A 39 6.01 -16.33 -13.63
CA ASP A 39 5.23 -15.10 -13.52
C ASP A 39 5.53 -14.33 -12.22
N PRO A 40 5.38 -13.01 -12.24
CA PRO A 40 5.51 -12.19 -11.04
C PRO A 40 4.55 -12.67 -9.95
N SER A 41 5.10 -12.93 -8.78
CA SER A 41 4.41 -13.53 -7.64
C SER A 41 4.92 -12.93 -6.34
N ASN A 42 4.13 -13.04 -5.28
CA ASN A 42 4.49 -12.55 -3.94
C ASN A 42 4.64 -11.01 -3.90
N ALA A 43 3.56 -10.32 -4.28
CA ALA A 43 3.42 -8.88 -4.12
C ALA A 43 3.21 -8.52 -2.65
N LEU A 44 4.14 -7.74 -2.10
CA LEU A 44 4.13 -7.29 -0.71
C LEU A 44 4.12 -5.77 -0.68
N ILE A 45 3.15 -5.19 0.04
CA ILE A 45 3.02 -3.76 0.24
C ILE A 45 3.22 -3.49 1.73
N LYS A 46 4.27 -2.74 2.07
CA LYS A 46 4.59 -2.28 3.42
C LYS A 46 4.28 -0.80 3.52
N ILE A 47 3.33 -0.44 4.37
CA ILE A 47 2.88 0.93 4.58
C ILE A 47 3.12 1.32 6.03
N THR A 48 3.70 2.49 6.25
CA THR A 48 3.80 3.14 7.55
C THR A 48 2.83 4.31 7.56
N VAL A 49 1.75 4.18 8.32
CA VAL A 49 0.74 5.21 8.51
C VAL A 49 1.05 6.06 9.74
N GLU A 50 0.63 7.32 9.72
CA GLU A 50 0.65 8.18 10.90
C GLU A 50 -0.38 7.66 11.92
N ALA A 51 0.02 7.55 13.20
CA ALA A 51 -0.87 7.07 14.23
C ALA A 51 -1.95 8.14 14.52
N THR A 52 -3.20 7.79 14.32
CA THR A 52 -4.37 8.61 14.63
C THR A 52 -5.25 7.88 15.65
N GLU A 53 -6.32 8.53 16.11
CA GLU A 53 -7.32 7.90 16.99
C GLU A 53 -8.19 6.87 16.25
N ASP A 54 -8.04 6.75 14.92
CA ASP A 54 -8.78 5.79 14.11
C ASP A 54 -8.22 4.37 14.30
N SER A 55 -9.05 3.49 14.83
CA SER A 55 -8.72 2.09 15.08
C SER A 55 -9.11 1.16 13.92
N GLY A 56 -9.74 1.64 12.85
CA GLY A 56 -10.30 0.79 11.79
C GLY A 56 -9.25 -0.09 11.08
N ILE A 57 -8.02 0.39 10.93
CA ILE A 57 -6.91 -0.41 10.38
C ILE A 57 -6.48 -1.51 11.36
N LEU A 58 -6.35 -1.18 12.65
CA LEU A 58 -5.96 -2.12 13.70
C LEU A 58 -7.03 -3.20 13.93
N GLU A 59 -8.30 -2.82 13.95
CA GLU A 59 -9.41 -3.77 14.03
C GLU A 59 -9.45 -4.68 12.81
N SER A 60 -9.16 -4.17 11.62
CA SER A 60 -9.07 -4.98 10.41
C SER A 60 -7.87 -5.92 10.42
N LEU A 61 -6.73 -5.52 10.98
CA LEU A 61 -5.58 -6.41 11.22
C LEU A 61 -5.94 -7.54 12.20
N LEU A 62 -6.67 -7.22 13.27
CA LEU A 62 -7.04 -8.20 14.30
C LEU A 62 -8.14 -9.17 13.83
N ASN A 63 -9.11 -8.68 13.06
CA ASN A 63 -10.25 -9.47 12.58
C ASN A 63 -10.03 -10.12 11.20
N GLY A 64 -8.95 -9.74 10.49
CA GLY A 64 -8.84 -9.88 9.05
C GLY A 64 -7.96 -11.00 8.52
N LYS A 65 -7.46 -11.92 9.37
CA LYS A 65 -6.53 -12.98 8.95
C LYS A 65 -7.00 -13.79 7.71
N TYR A 66 -8.31 -13.84 7.49
CA TYR A 66 -8.93 -14.53 6.35
C TYR A 66 -9.87 -13.64 5.52
N LYS A 67 -9.97 -12.33 5.83
CA LYS A 67 -10.86 -11.43 5.11
C LYS A 67 -10.07 -10.70 4.03
N PRO A 68 -10.49 -10.76 2.76
CA PRO A 68 -9.87 -9.97 1.72
C PRO A 68 -10.07 -8.48 2.04
N THR A 69 -8.98 -7.73 1.94
CA THR A 69 -8.95 -6.28 2.11
C THR A 69 -8.67 -5.62 0.78
N SER A 70 -9.18 -4.40 0.64
CA SER A 70 -8.93 -3.54 -0.50
C SER A 70 -8.37 -2.22 -0.01
N GLY A 71 -7.53 -1.59 -0.83
CA GLY A 71 -7.03 -0.29 -0.49
C GLY A 71 -6.46 0.45 -1.68
N GLU A 72 -6.45 1.76 -1.53
CA GLU A 72 -5.97 2.69 -2.52
C GLU A 72 -5.02 3.68 -1.85
N VAL A 73 -3.82 3.80 -2.40
CA VAL A 73 -2.88 4.85 -2.05
C VAL A 73 -2.79 5.83 -3.20
N THR A 74 -3.20 7.06 -2.93
CA THR A 74 -3.11 8.17 -3.87
C THR A 74 -1.88 8.99 -3.54
N PHE A 75 -0.94 9.08 -4.47
CA PHE A 75 0.22 9.95 -4.34
C PHE A 75 -0.08 11.28 -5.03
N ASN A 76 -0.13 12.36 -4.27
CA ASN A 76 -0.35 13.69 -4.84
C ASN A 76 0.97 14.39 -5.16
N LYS A 77 0.94 15.27 -6.17
CA LYS A 77 2.07 16.13 -6.53
C LYS A 77 2.41 17.07 -5.37
N SER A 78 3.71 17.36 -5.21
CA SER A 78 4.19 18.23 -4.14
C SER A 78 3.84 19.71 -4.36
N HIS A 79 3.65 20.15 -5.61
CA HIS A 79 3.53 21.57 -5.97
C HIS A 79 2.22 21.95 -6.67
N GLU A 80 1.36 20.99 -7.03
CA GLU A 80 0.07 21.25 -7.69
C GLU A 80 -1.00 20.35 -7.08
N GLU A 81 -2.27 20.76 -7.16
CA GLU A 81 -3.41 19.87 -6.93
C GLU A 81 -3.55 18.94 -8.14
N GLY A 82 -2.88 17.80 -8.05
CA GLY A 82 -2.94 16.76 -9.06
C GLY A 82 -2.42 15.45 -8.52
N THR A 83 -3.11 14.38 -8.89
CA THR A 83 -2.71 13.01 -8.62
C THR A 83 -1.51 12.64 -9.49
N LEU A 84 -0.43 12.17 -8.86
CA LEU A 84 0.76 11.69 -9.55
C LEU A 84 0.58 10.23 -9.98
N THR A 85 0.24 9.36 -9.04
CA THR A 85 0.03 7.94 -9.29
C THR A 85 -0.85 7.33 -8.20
N ASN A 86 -1.57 6.26 -8.55
CA ASN A 86 -2.41 5.52 -7.62
C ASN A 86 -1.94 4.08 -7.57
N LEU A 87 -1.74 3.58 -6.34
CA LEU A 87 -1.50 2.18 -6.08
C LEU A 87 -2.78 1.59 -5.50
N LYS A 88 -3.40 0.68 -6.24
CA LYS A 88 -4.61 -0.04 -5.83
C LYS A 88 -4.29 -1.50 -5.62
N TRP A 89 -4.86 -2.09 -4.57
CA TRP A 89 -4.89 -3.54 -4.42
C TRP A 89 -6.30 -4.01 -4.11
N GLU A 90 -6.58 -5.21 -4.60
CA GLU A 90 -7.83 -5.93 -4.39
C GLU A 90 -7.48 -7.30 -3.82
N ASN A 91 -8.30 -7.81 -2.90
CA ASN A 91 -8.10 -9.12 -2.25
C ASN A 91 -6.73 -9.27 -1.57
N GLY A 92 -6.23 -8.19 -0.95
CA GLY A 92 -5.02 -8.23 -0.12
C GLY A 92 -5.30 -8.81 1.26
N TYR A 93 -4.30 -9.42 1.88
CA TYR A 93 -4.38 -9.94 3.24
C TYR A 93 -3.40 -9.18 4.14
N VAL A 94 -3.78 -8.97 5.39
CA VAL A 94 -3.04 -8.18 6.39
C VAL A 94 -2.72 -9.02 7.61
#